data_AF-A0A2T8HLI5-F1
#
_entry.id   AF-A0A2T8HLI5-F1
#
_cell.length_a   1.000
_cell.length_b   1.000
_cell.length_c   1.000
_cell.angle_alpha   90.00
_cell.angle_beta   90.00
_cell.angle_gamma   90.00
#
_symmetry.space_group_name_H-M   'P 1'
#
loop_
_entity.id
_entity.type
_entity.pdbx_description
1 polymer ?
#
loop_
_entity_poly.entity_id
_entity_poly.type
_entity_poly.pdbx_seq_one_letter_code
_entity_poly.pdbx_strand_id
1 'polypeptide(L)' 'MPTLTKFEKLLIKKLKEGKTQREISEDFFTEGIKPHSLSSVEKHLTTLRAKFGAKTMFHLGVMVARNKAV' A
#
# COMPACT_ATOMS: atom_id res chain seq x y z
N MET A 1 1.79 3.98 -15.89
CA MET A 1 1.45 3.81 -14.47
C MET A 1 1.82 5.08 -13.72
N PRO A 2 1.10 5.42 -12.64
CA PRO A 2 1.48 6.53 -11.78
C PRO A 2 2.88 6.29 -11.19
N THR A 3 3.69 7.34 -11.09
CA THR A 3 4.99 7.29 -10.42
C THR A 3 4.77 7.00 -8.93
N LEU A 4 5.36 5.91 -8.45
CA LEU A 4 5.28 5.46 -7.05
C LEU A 4 6.47 5.95 -6.24
N THR A 5 6.20 6.48 -5.04
CA THR A 5 7.24 6.77 -4.06
C THR A 5 7.81 5.48 -3.46
N LYS A 6 8.99 5.56 -2.81
CA LYS A 6 9.57 4.42 -2.09
C LYS A 6 8.60 3.85 -1.03
N PHE A 7 7.90 4.74 -0.32
CA PHE A 7 6.92 4.37 0.69
C PHE A 7 5.71 3.64 0.09
N GLU A 8 5.18 4.13 -1.03
CA GLU A 8 4.08 3.48 -1.73
C GLU A 8 4.45 2.08 -2.26
N LYS A 9 5.72 1.88 -2.67
CA LYS A 9 6.21 0.54 -3.05
C LYS A 9 6.24 -0.41 -1.86
N LEU A 10 6.67 0.06 -0.68
CA LEU A 10 6.65 -0.72 0.56
C LEU A 10 5.22 -1.09 0.96
N LEU A 11 4.27 -0.15 0.87
CA LEU A 11 2.84 -0.42 1.09
C LEU A 11 2.33 -1.52 0.17
N ILE A 12 2.61 -1.41 -1.13
CA ILE A 12 2.21 -2.42 -2.11
C ILE A 12 2.84 -3.77 -1.81
N LYS A 13 4.11 -3.81 -1.40
CA LYS A 13 4.80 -5.05 -1.02
C LYS A 13 4.07 -5.75 0.13
N LYS A 14 3.77 -5.03 1.21
CA LYS A 14 3.04 -5.59 2.35
C LYS A 14 1.61 -6.04 1.97
N LEU A 15 0.94 -5.31 1.09
CA LEU A 15 -0.35 -5.75 0.54
C LEU A 15 -0.24 -7.04 -0.28
N LYS A 16 0.83 -7.20 -1.08
CA LYS A 16 1.09 -8.45 -1.83
C LYS A 16 1.35 -9.64 -0.90
N GLU A 17 1.87 -9.39 0.29
CA GLU A 17 2.04 -10.39 1.36
C GLU A 17 0.71 -10.75 2.06
N GLY A 18 -0.40 -10.11 1.70
CA GLY A 18 -1.73 -10.37 2.27
C GLY A 18 -2.02 -9.62 3.57
N LYS A 19 -1.16 -8.67 3.96
CA LYS A 19 -1.30 -7.91 5.20
C LYS A 19 -2.47 -6.94 5.17
N THR A 20 -3.21 -6.86 6.27
CA THR A 20 -4.24 -5.84 6.50
C THR A 20 -3.61 -4.48 6.80
N GLN A 21 -4.38 -3.41 6.68
CA GLN A 21 -3.90 -2.04 6.92
C GLN A 21 -3.38 -1.83 8.36
N ARG A 22 -4.00 -2.53 9.33
CA ARG A 22 -3.55 -2.54 10.72
C ARG A 22 -2.21 -3.26 10.87
N GLU A 23 -2.07 -4.46 10.30
CA GLU A 23 -0.79 -5.18 10.34
C GLU A 23 0.32 -4.39 9.64
N ILE A 24 0.01 -3.69 8.54
CA ILE A 24 0.98 -2.82 7.87
C ILE A 24 1.44 -1.67 8.78
N SER A 25 0.51 -1.08 9.52
CA SER A 25 0.79 -0.02 10.49
C SER A 25 1.71 -0.52 11.62
N GLU A 26 1.44 -1.72 12.12
CA GLU A 26 2.23 -2.39 13.18
C GLU A 26 3.63 -2.81 12.67
N ASP A 27 3.71 -3.37 11.46
CA ASP A 27 4.96 -3.73 10.78
C ASP A 27 5.83 -2.48 10.59
N PHE A 28 5.27 -1.39 10.05
CA PHE A 28 6.02 -0.16 9.84
C PHE A 28 6.49 0.48 11.15
N PHE A 29 5.71 0.37 12.23
CA PHE A 29 6.14 0.80 13.55
C PHE A 29 7.34 -0.03 14.03
N THR A 30 7.24 -1.35 13.92
CA THR A 30 8.29 -2.30 14.34
C THR A 30 9.57 -2.15 13.52
N GLU A 31 9.44 -1.88 12.22
CA GLU A 31 10.55 -1.66 11.28
C GLU A 31 11.11 -0.22 11.32
N GLY A 32 10.53 0.68 12.12
CA GLY A 32 10.95 2.08 12.21
C GLY A 32 10.65 2.93 10.97
N ILE A 33 9.73 2.49 10.12
CA ILE A 33 9.34 3.15 8.86
C ILE A 33 8.27 4.21 9.15
N LYS A 34 8.50 5.46 8.72
CA LYS A 34 7.51 6.55 8.83
C LYS A 34 6.91 6.92 7.46
N PRO A 35 5.62 7.25 7.39
CA PRO A 35 4.63 7.23 8.48
C PRO A 35 4.08 5.81 8.76
N HIS A 36 3.86 5.48 10.04
CA HIS A 36 3.35 4.17 10.47
C HIS A 36 1.98 4.21 11.18
N SER A 37 1.34 5.38 11.34
CA SER A 37 -0.01 5.41 11.93
C SER A 37 -1.04 4.81 10.97
N LEU A 38 -2.07 4.16 11.52
CA LEU A 38 -3.13 3.53 10.73
C LEU A 38 -3.78 4.54 9.77
N SER A 39 -4.11 5.74 10.26
CA SER A 39 -4.71 6.80 9.44
C SER A 39 -3.78 7.30 8.32
N SER A 40 -2.46 7.31 8.54
CA SER A 40 -1.50 7.63 7.48
C SER A 40 -1.43 6.52 6.44
N VAL A 41 -1.43 5.25 6.85
CA VAL A 41 -1.45 4.09 5.95
C VAL A 41 -2.72 4.11 5.11
N GLU A 42 -3.89 4.28 5.72
CA GLU A 42 -5.20 4.40 5.07
C GLU A 42 -5.25 5.51 4.03
N LYS A 43 -4.73 6.71 4.37
CA LYS A 43 -4.66 7.85 3.44
C LYS A 43 -3.80 7.50 2.22
N HIS A 44 -2.62 6.92 2.41
CA HIS A 44 -1.76 6.54 1.30
C HIS A 44 -2.37 5.45 0.44
N LEU A 45 -3.04 4.46 1.04
CA LEU A 45 -3.76 3.43 0.29
C LEU A 45 -4.94 3.99 -0.49
N THR A 46 -5.63 4.99 0.05
CA THR A 46 -6.70 5.71 -0.65
C THR A 46 -6.15 6.52 -1.83
N THR A 47 -5.01 7.19 -1.65
CA THR A 47 -4.31 7.89 -2.74
C THR A 47 -3.83 6.91 -3.80
N LEU A 48 -3.29 5.75 -3.41
CA LEU A 48 -2.91 4.67 -4.33
C LEU A 48 -4.12 4.17 -5.12
N ARG A 49 -5.23 3.90 -4.45
CA ARG A 49 -6.48 3.50 -5.09
C ARG A 49 -6.90 4.51 -6.18
N ALA A 50 -6.86 5.80 -5.87
CA ALA A 50 -7.17 6.86 -6.83
C ALA A 50 -6.14 6.92 -7.99
N LYS A 51 -4.84 6.84 -7.69
CA LYS A 51 -3.75 6.83 -8.69
C LYS A 51 -3.86 5.68 -9.70
N PHE A 52 -4.31 4.52 -9.25
CA PHE A 52 -4.52 3.33 -10.09
C PHE A 52 -5.93 3.27 -10.71
N GLY A 53 -6.83 4.20 -10.38
CA GLY A 53 -8.22 4.15 -10.84
C GLY A 53 -9.00 2.95 -10.30
N ALA A 54 -8.56 2.39 -9.17
CA ALA A 54 -9.18 1.22 -8.57
C ALA A 54 -10.47 1.59 -7.82
N LYS A 55 -11.51 0.77 -7.97
CA LYS A 55 -12.80 0.98 -7.30
C LYS A 55 -12.77 0.51 -5.85
N THR A 56 -12.13 -0.62 -5.58
CA THR A 56 -12.01 -1.24 -4.25
C THR A 56 -10.56 -1.54 -3.92
N MET A 57 -10.27 -1.79 -2.63
CA MET A 57 -8.93 -2.24 -2.21
C MET A 57 -8.55 -3.58 -2.84
N PHE A 58 -9.52 -4.47 -3.02
CA PHE A 58 -9.31 -5.73 -3.75
C PHE A 58 -8.93 -5.48 -5.22
N HIS A 59 -9.64 -4.54 -5.89
CA HIS A 59 -9.30 -4.16 -7.25
C HIS A 59 -7.89 -3.57 -7.34
N LEU A 60 -7.50 -2.72 -6.38
CA LEU A 60 -6.12 -2.23 -6.26
C LEU A 60 -5.13 -3.40 -6.13
N GLY A 61 -5.42 -4.36 -5.22
CA GLY A 61 -4.62 -5.56 -5.00
C GLY A 61 -4.38 -6.37 -6.28
N VAL A 62 -5.43 -6.64 -7.06
CA VAL A 62 -5.33 -7.37 -8.34
C VAL A 62 -4.49 -6.58 -9.35
N MET A 63 -4.68 -5.26 -9.45
CA MET A 63 -3.91 -4.41 -10.37
C MET A 63 -2.42 -4.41 -10.03
N VAL A 64 -2.07 -4.30 -8.75
CA VAL A 64 -0.66 -4.28 -8.31
C VAL A 64 -0.02 -5.68 -8.36
N ALA A 65 -0.78 -6.74 -8.15
CA ALA A 65 -0.30 -8.13 -8.21
C ALA A 65 0.07 -8.56 -9.64
N ARG A 66 -0.72 -8.15 -10.65
CA ARG A 66 -0.44 -8.44 -12.06
C ARG A 66 0.85 -7.78 -12.56
N ASN A 67 1.41 -6.83 -11.81
CA ASN A 67 2.56 -6.07 -12.22
C ASN A 67 3.85 -6.59 -11.56
N LYS A 68 4.73 -7.18 -12.37
CA LYS A 68 6.03 -7.75 -11.97
C LYS A 68 7.10 -6.71 -11.61
N ALA A 69 6.81 -5.41 -11.77
CA ALA A 69 7.78 -4.32 -11.60
C ALA A 69 7.76 -3.65 -10.19
N VAL A 70 7.01 -4.22 -9.24
CA VAL A 70 6.98 -3.78 -7.82
C VAL A 70 7.35 -4.95 -6.93
#